data_AF-A2EGI8-F1
#
_entry.id   AF-A2EGI8-F1
#
_cell.length_a   1.000
_cell.length_b   1.000
_cell.length_c   1.000
_cell.angle_alpha   90.00
_cell.angle_beta   90.00
_cell.angle_gamma   90.00
#
_symmetry.space_group_name_H-M   'P 1'
#
loop_
_entity.id
_entity.type
_entity.pdbx_description
1 polymer ?
#
loop_
_entity_poly.entity_id
_entity_poly.type
_entity_poly.pdbx_seq_one_letter_code
_entity_poly.pdbx_strand_id
1 'polypeptide(L)'
;MSEISAQPKYIEMLSEADRKEYNNLRSMLSSNVVRNRRGKRVETFAEILTAIKNFCIKGDGDDWKRCLVCGVCWLPAGIAINNRQFQILIDKCKSSINGSLQRMGYGTIQSRQESIKLLSESIPLLAQNYPEAREWSVRQYIAATPQPSNPSTQFKLIPQFNSPAPQIPNANNVMHMPTQQFYEQLPPQPQQEPPEDPYDPNNDFGNFSMDPNYNPFDEYDPYSLEQTFPISSKAQE
;
A
#
# COMPACT_ATOMS: atom_id res chain seq x y z
N MET A 1 -16.25 0.82 0.70
CA MET A 1 -15.30 1.04 1.82
C MET A 1 -15.05 -0.31 2.46
N SER A 2 -13.90 -0.92 2.24
CA SER A 2 -13.59 -2.26 2.78
C SER A 2 -13.19 -2.13 4.26
N GLU A 3 -14.06 -2.61 5.15
CA GLU A 3 -13.70 -2.89 6.54
C GLU A 3 -12.55 -3.88 6.58
N ILE A 4 -11.34 -3.42 6.87
CA ILE A 4 -10.26 -4.30 7.28
C ILE A 4 -10.46 -4.57 8.78
N SER A 5 -11.41 -5.44 9.11
CA SER A 5 -11.60 -6.00 10.46
C SER A 5 -10.53 -7.04 10.82
N ALA A 6 -9.33 -6.93 10.23
CA ALA A 6 -8.23 -7.82 10.57
C ALA A 6 -7.77 -7.54 12.01
N GLN A 7 -7.82 -8.57 12.86
CA GLN A 7 -7.26 -8.52 14.19
C GLN A 7 -5.72 -8.67 14.10
N PRO A 8 -4.94 -7.86 14.84
CA PRO A 8 -3.50 -8.00 14.87
C PRO A 8 -3.10 -9.33 15.52
N LYS A 9 -2.08 -9.99 14.96
CA LYS A 9 -1.73 -11.40 15.23
C LYS A 9 -1.36 -11.66 16.70
N TYR A 10 -0.76 -10.67 17.36
CA TYR A 10 -0.17 -10.81 18.69
C TYR A 10 -0.94 -10.05 19.78
N ILE A 11 -2.18 -9.61 19.49
CA ILE A 11 -2.94 -8.73 20.39
C ILE A 11 -3.16 -9.31 21.78
N GLU A 12 -3.30 -10.63 21.88
CA GLU A 12 -3.50 -11.36 23.14
C GLU A 12 -2.26 -11.38 24.03
N MET A 13 -1.09 -10.97 23.52
CA MET A 13 0.12 -10.82 24.33
C MET A 13 0.12 -9.52 25.14
N LEU A 14 -0.74 -8.56 24.82
CA LEU A 14 -0.83 -7.29 25.54
C LEU A 14 -1.65 -7.45 26.81
N SER A 15 -1.33 -6.63 27.81
CA SER A 15 -2.20 -6.44 28.97
C SER A 15 -3.57 -5.87 28.53
N GLU A 16 -4.60 -6.02 29.36
CA GLU A 16 -5.91 -5.45 29.06
C GLU A 16 -5.87 -3.92 28.89
N ALA A 17 -5.04 -3.25 29.68
CA ALA A 17 -4.80 -1.81 29.59
C ALA A 17 -4.16 -1.44 28.24
N ASP A 18 -3.08 -2.14 27.84
CA ASP A 18 -2.40 -1.89 26.57
C ASP A 18 -3.28 -2.24 25.37
N ARG A 19 -4.12 -3.28 25.47
CA ARG A 19 -5.09 -3.63 24.42
C ARG A 19 -6.11 -2.52 24.22
N LYS A 20 -6.60 -1.92 25.32
CA LYS A 20 -7.52 -0.76 25.25
C LYS A 20 -6.83 0.44 24.60
N GLU A 21 -5.59 0.73 24.99
CA GLU A 21 -4.82 1.85 24.44
C GLU A 21 -4.49 1.64 22.95
N TYR A 22 -4.12 0.41 22.56
CA TYR A 22 -3.92 0.02 21.17
C TYR A 22 -5.17 0.28 20.32
N ASN A 23 -6.35 -0.11 20.82
CA ASN A 23 -7.61 0.12 20.11
C ASN A 23 -7.91 1.62 19.97
N ASN A 24 -7.70 2.42 21.02
CA ASN A 24 -7.84 3.88 20.95
C ASN A 24 -6.88 4.49 19.92
N LEU A 25 -5.62 4.06 19.93
CA LEU A 25 -4.59 4.47 18.97
C LEU A 25 -5.04 4.13 17.54
N ARG A 26 -5.49 2.90 17.29
CA ARG A 26 -5.99 2.45 15.99
C ARG A 26 -7.16 3.32 15.51
N SER A 27 -8.15 3.56 16.36
CA SER A 27 -9.30 4.41 16.05
C SER A 27 -8.86 5.84 15.70
N MET A 28 -7.96 6.43 16.48
CA MET A 28 -7.41 7.77 16.22
C MET A 28 -6.70 7.84 14.85
N LEU A 29 -5.82 6.87 14.55
CA LEU A 29 -5.03 6.83 13.31
C LEU A 29 -5.88 6.55 12.06
N SER A 30 -6.99 5.83 12.23
CA SER A 30 -7.96 5.55 11.15
C SER A 30 -8.88 6.74 10.83
N SER A 31 -8.95 7.75 11.70
CA SER A 31 -9.85 8.90 11.53
C SER A 31 -9.54 9.71 10.26
N ASN A 32 -10.58 10.23 9.62
CA ASN A 32 -10.47 11.00 8.38
C ASN A 32 -9.64 12.29 8.55
N VAL A 33 -9.54 12.82 9.79
CA VAL A 33 -8.74 14.00 10.13
C VAL A 33 -7.25 13.76 9.87
N VAL A 34 -6.75 12.56 10.19
CA VAL A 34 -5.36 12.16 9.91
C VAL A 34 -5.19 11.77 8.43
N ARG A 35 -6.27 11.34 7.76
CA ARG A 35 -6.23 10.88 6.35
C ARG A 35 -6.17 12.03 5.33
N ASN A 36 -6.83 13.16 5.60
CA ASN A 36 -7.15 14.17 4.59
C ASN A 36 -6.17 15.37 4.48
N ARG A 37 -4.97 15.27 5.05
CA ARG A 37 -3.95 16.34 4.95
C ARG A 37 -3.20 16.29 3.60
N ARG A 38 -3.86 16.76 2.54
CA ARG A 38 -3.26 16.88 1.19
C ARG A 38 -2.03 17.79 1.27
N GLY A 39 -0.90 17.36 0.69
CA GLY A 39 0.36 18.11 0.68
C GLY A 39 1.29 17.92 1.88
N LYS A 40 0.82 17.40 3.03
CA LYS A 40 1.62 17.23 4.26
C LYS A 40 1.84 15.76 4.65
N ARG A 41 2.09 14.91 3.64
CA ARG A 41 2.09 13.45 3.81
C ARG A 41 3.27 12.96 4.67
N VAL A 42 4.42 13.65 4.66
CA VAL A 42 5.60 13.21 5.42
C VAL A 42 5.43 13.59 6.89
N GLU A 43 4.98 14.81 7.14
CA GLU A 43 4.71 15.38 8.45
C GLU A 43 3.63 14.57 9.17
N THR A 44 2.54 14.28 8.46
CA THR A 44 1.47 13.43 8.98
C THR A 44 1.98 12.02 9.31
N PHE A 45 2.87 11.45 8.49
CA PHE A 45 3.43 10.12 8.78
C PHE A 45 4.42 10.14 9.96
N ALA A 46 5.17 11.23 10.14
CA ALA A 46 6.03 11.43 11.30
C ALA A 46 5.19 11.59 12.60
N GLU A 47 4.07 12.30 12.54
CA GLU A 47 3.10 12.40 13.64
C GLU A 47 2.55 11.01 14.00
N ILE A 48 2.16 10.21 13.00
CA ILE A 48 1.71 8.82 13.17
C ILE A 48 2.79 7.98 13.86
N LEU A 49 4.03 8.00 13.37
CA LEU A 49 5.13 7.26 13.99
C LEU A 49 5.38 7.71 15.43
N THR A 50 5.27 9.01 15.71
CA THR A 50 5.46 9.56 17.07
C THR A 50 4.37 9.06 18.01
N ALA A 51 3.10 9.10 17.59
CA ALA A 51 1.98 8.57 18.37
C ALA A 51 2.16 7.08 18.68
N ILE A 52 2.58 6.28 17.70
CA ILE A 52 2.83 4.85 17.90
C ILE A 52 4.05 4.62 18.80
N LYS A 53 5.10 5.44 18.68
CA LYS A 53 6.29 5.35 19.53
C LYS A 53 5.94 5.57 21.00
N ASN A 54 5.11 6.57 21.29
CA ASN A 54 4.69 6.90 22.65
C ASN A 54 3.89 5.76 23.28
N PHE A 55 3.11 5.03 22.49
CA PHE A 55 2.46 3.80 22.95
C PHE A 55 3.46 2.66 23.17
N CYS A 56 4.38 2.45 22.23
CA CYS A 56 5.26 1.28 22.24
C CYS A 56 6.37 1.35 23.30
N ILE A 57 6.95 2.53 23.51
CA ILE A 57 8.16 2.71 24.34
C ILE A 57 7.78 3.43 25.62
N LYS A 58 7.42 2.68 26.66
CA LYS A 58 7.12 3.19 28.00
C LYS A 58 8.28 2.99 28.97
N GLY A 59 9.32 2.25 28.56
CA GLY A 59 10.48 1.93 29.39
C GLY A 59 10.24 0.73 30.30
N ASP A 60 9.30 -0.15 29.95
CA ASP A 60 8.98 -1.37 30.70
C ASP A 60 9.33 -2.65 29.93
N GLY A 61 9.18 -3.80 30.58
CA GLY A 61 9.47 -5.11 29.98
C GLY A 61 8.50 -5.56 28.90
N ASP A 62 7.43 -4.81 28.65
CA ASP A 62 6.38 -5.13 27.66
C ASP A 62 6.49 -4.29 26.39
N ASP A 63 7.45 -3.35 26.32
CA ASP A 63 7.71 -2.51 25.14
C ASP A 63 7.85 -3.33 23.85
N TRP A 64 8.58 -4.46 23.91
CA TRP A 64 8.76 -5.34 22.75
C TRP A 64 7.45 -6.00 22.29
N LYS A 65 6.50 -6.27 23.21
CA LYS A 65 5.19 -6.84 22.87
C LYS A 65 4.35 -5.78 22.15
N ARG A 66 4.38 -4.54 22.61
CA ARG A 66 3.70 -3.41 21.94
C ARG A 66 4.27 -3.17 20.54
N CYS A 67 5.60 -3.15 20.40
CA CYS A 67 6.27 -3.08 19.09
C CYS A 67 5.86 -4.22 18.15
N LEU A 68 5.83 -5.45 18.66
CA LEU A 68 5.44 -6.64 17.90
C LEU A 68 4.01 -6.53 17.36
N VAL A 69 3.06 -6.11 18.20
CA VAL A 69 1.65 -5.96 17.83
C VAL A 69 1.44 -4.81 16.84
N CYS A 70 2.09 -3.67 17.07
CA CYS A 70 2.01 -2.54 16.17
C CYS A 70 2.70 -2.79 14.82
N GLY A 71 3.58 -3.79 14.73
CA GLY A 71 4.37 -4.06 13.52
C GLY A 71 5.46 -3.02 13.27
N VAL A 72 5.91 -2.33 14.32
CA VAL A 72 6.97 -1.33 14.23
C VAL A 72 7.84 -1.38 15.49
N CYS A 73 9.16 -1.32 15.30
CA CYS A 73 10.12 -1.34 16.38
C CYS A 73 11.22 -0.32 16.11
N TRP A 74 11.58 0.47 17.12
CA TRP A 74 12.65 1.45 17.04
C TRP A 74 13.98 0.79 17.41
N LEU A 75 14.97 0.95 16.53
CA LEU A 75 16.31 0.41 16.68
C LEU A 75 17.30 1.56 16.91
N PRO A 76 18.50 1.30 17.45
CA PRO A 76 19.49 2.34 17.71
C PRO A 76 19.84 3.21 16.49
N ALA A 77 19.91 2.60 15.30
CA ALA A 77 20.27 3.28 14.05
C ALA A 77 19.11 3.37 13.04
N GLY A 78 17.87 3.08 13.45
CA GLY A 78 16.78 2.98 12.49
C GLY A 78 15.44 2.46 13.02
N ILE A 79 14.68 1.83 12.12
CA ILE A 79 13.33 1.34 12.38
C ILE A 79 13.12 0.01 11.69
N ALA A 80 12.47 -0.92 12.38
CA ALA A 80 12.00 -2.17 11.80
C ALA A 80 10.48 -2.12 11.60
N ILE A 81 10.01 -2.64 10.46
CA ILE A 81 8.60 -2.62 10.09
C ILE A 81 8.17 -4.01 9.62
N ASN A 82 7.15 -4.57 10.28
CA ASN A 82 6.31 -5.63 9.72
C ASN A 82 5.13 -4.97 9.02
N ASN A 83 5.18 -5.00 7.68
CA ASN A 83 4.15 -4.36 6.86
C ASN A 83 2.76 -4.94 7.10
N ARG A 84 2.62 -6.23 7.42
CA ARG A 84 1.30 -6.84 7.63
C ARG A 84 0.63 -6.29 8.89
N GLN A 85 1.35 -6.26 10.01
CA GLN A 85 0.82 -5.74 11.27
C GLN A 85 0.66 -4.21 11.24
N PHE A 86 1.65 -3.49 10.69
CA PHE A 86 1.62 -2.04 10.66
C PHE A 86 0.47 -1.48 9.81
N GLN A 87 0.14 -2.13 8.68
CA GLN A 87 -1.01 -1.73 7.85
C GLN A 87 -2.35 -1.90 8.57
N ILE A 88 -2.49 -2.93 9.41
CA ILE A 88 -3.70 -3.15 10.23
C ILE A 88 -3.91 -1.99 11.21
N LEU A 89 -2.82 -1.45 11.76
CA LEU A 89 -2.87 -0.34 12.71
C LEU A 89 -3.21 1.01 12.06
N ILE A 90 -2.58 1.35 10.93
CA ILE A 90 -2.67 2.71 10.36
C ILE A 90 -3.61 2.86 9.15
N ASP A 91 -4.16 1.75 8.65
CA ASP A 91 -5.01 1.68 7.46
C ASP A 91 -4.41 2.42 6.25
N LYS A 92 -3.16 2.06 5.92
CA LYS A 92 -2.43 2.51 4.74
C LYS A 92 -1.85 1.30 4.02
N CYS A 93 -1.64 1.41 2.72
CA CYS A 93 -1.03 0.34 1.94
C CYS A 93 0.51 0.37 2.01
N LYS A 94 1.13 -0.77 1.70
CA LYS A 94 2.59 -0.97 1.64
C LYS A 94 3.34 0.13 0.87
N SER A 95 2.83 0.52 -0.31
CA SER A 95 3.46 1.55 -1.15
C SER A 95 3.44 2.92 -0.50
N SER A 96 2.36 3.27 0.21
CA SER A 96 2.24 4.52 0.96
C SER A 96 3.24 4.57 2.12
N ILE A 97 3.34 3.48 2.89
CA ILE A 97 4.29 3.35 4.00
C ILE A 97 5.73 3.46 3.49
N ASN A 98 6.07 2.69 2.46
CA ASN A 98 7.41 2.69 1.87
C ASN A 98 7.80 4.07 1.34
N GLY A 99 6.89 4.74 0.62
CA GLY A 99 7.14 6.07 0.08
C GLY A 99 7.28 7.14 1.15
N SER A 100 6.60 7.02 2.29
CA SER A 100 6.78 7.93 3.42
C SER A 100 8.11 7.68 4.14
N LEU A 101 8.47 6.43 4.41
CA LEU A 101 9.75 6.06 5.03
C LEU A 101 10.95 6.55 4.20
N GLN A 102 10.92 6.33 2.88
CA GLN A 102 11.98 6.80 1.99
C GLN A 102 12.11 8.33 2.00
N ARG A 103 10.99 9.07 1.95
CA ARG A 103 11.00 10.53 2.04
C ARG A 103 11.48 11.06 3.39
N MET A 104 11.36 10.26 4.45
CA MET A 104 11.95 10.54 5.77
C MET A 104 13.44 10.14 5.87
N GLY A 105 14.06 9.61 4.80
CA GLY A 105 15.47 9.22 4.78
C GLY A 105 15.76 7.78 5.21
N TYR A 106 14.74 6.95 5.42
CA TYR A 106 14.93 5.55 5.78
C TYR A 106 15.13 4.66 4.55
N GLY A 107 16.29 4.03 4.47
CA GLY A 107 16.61 3.01 3.47
C GLY A 107 16.74 1.62 4.07
N THR A 108 16.54 0.58 3.25
CA THR A 108 16.55 -0.82 3.69
C THR A 108 17.97 -1.36 3.85
N ILE A 109 18.24 -2.06 4.96
CA ILE A 109 19.49 -2.81 5.13
C ILE A 109 19.50 -4.02 4.19
N GLN A 110 20.61 -4.24 3.47
CA GLN A 110 20.76 -5.40 2.58
C GLN A 110 21.18 -6.68 3.33
N SER A 111 21.94 -6.53 4.42
CA SER A 111 22.39 -7.65 5.25
C SER A 111 21.24 -8.29 6.04
N ARG A 112 20.89 -9.51 5.65
CA ARG A 112 19.85 -10.30 6.32
C ARG A 112 20.27 -10.73 7.73
N GLN A 113 21.53 -11.10 7.91
CA GLN A 113 22.06 -11.53 9.20
C GLN A 113 22.03 -10.38 10.21
N GLU A 114 22.45 -9.19 9.79
CA GLU A 114 22.39 -7.98 10.60
C GLU A 114 20.94 -7.61 10.95
N SER A 115 20.03 -7.69 9.97
CA SER A 115 18.61 -7.45 10.21
C SER A 115 18.03 -8.39 11.27
N ILE A 116 18.33 -9.69 11.17
CA ILE A 116 17.85 -10.69 12.15
C ILE A 116 18.46 -10.41 13.53
N LYS A 117 19.76 -10.08 13.60
CA LYS A 117 20.43 -9.75 14.85
C LYS A 117 19.76 -8.56 15.55
N LEU A 118 19.58 -7.45 14.85
CA LEU A 118 18.92 -6.25 15.41
C LEU A 118 17.47 -6.53 15.86
N LEU A 119 16.74 -7.33 15.08
CA LEU A 119 15.38 -7.73 15.42
C LEU A 119 15.33 -8.63 16.66
N SER A 120 16.26 -9.57 16.80
CA SER A 120 16.28 -10.51 17.93
C SER A 120 16.75 -9.85 19.22
N GLU A 121 17.62 -8.85 19.13
CA GLU A 121 17.99 -7.99 20.26
C GLU A 121 16.81 -7.14 20.76
N SER A 122 15.94 -6.68 19.86
CA SER A 122 14.83 -5.78 20.21
C SER A 122 13.50 -6.48 20.47
N ILE A 123 13.25 -7.62 19.83
CA ILE A 123 12.03 -8.44 19.96
C ILE A 123 12.47 -9.90 20.15
N PRO A 124 12.61 -10.37 21.40
CA PRO A 124 13.14 -11.71 21.70
C PRO A 124 12.37 -12.86 21.03
N LEU A 125 11.06 -12.71 20.82
CA LEU A 125 10.22 -13.70 20.14
C LEU A 125 10.71 -14.01 18.71
N LEU A 126 11.26 -13.00 18.01
CA LEU A 126 11.74 -13.16 16.64
C LEU A 126 13.05 -13.95 16.55
N ALA A 127 13.80 -14.08 17.66
CA ALA A 127 14.99 -14.91 17.72
C ALA A 127 14.69 -16.41 17.52
N GLN A 128 13.52 -16.85 18.01
CA GLN A 128 13.10 -18.24 17.94
C GLN A 128 12.15 -18.51 16.76
N ASN A 129 11.53 -17.46 16.21
CA ASN A 129 10.56 -17.55 15.13
C ASN A 129 11.08 -16.91 13.82
N TYR A 130 11.99 -17.62 13.14
CA TYR A 130 12.57 -17.16 11.88
C TYR A 130 11.55 -16.89 10.76
N PRO A 131 10.47 -17.69 10.58
CA PRO A 131 9.41 -17.38 9.63
C PRO A 131 8.79 -16.00 9.88
N GLU A 132 8.47 -15.68 11.13
CA GLU A 132 7.95 -14.37 11.49
C GLU A 132 8.99 -13.27 11.23
N ALA A 133 10.25 -13.49 11.62
CA ALA A 133 11.32 -12.52 11.40
C ALA A 133 11.55 -12.18 9.91
N ARG A 134 11.07 -13.00 8.96
CA ARG A 134 11.12 -12.72 7.51
C ARG A 134 10.07 -11.70 7.06
N GLU A 135 9.01 -11.51 7.83
CA GLU A 135 7.99 -10.50 7.54
C GLU A 135 8.44 -9.07 7.93
N TRP A 136 9.54 -8.96 8.69
CA TRP A 136 10.11 -7.71 9.13
C TRP A 136 11.18 -7.18 8.17
N SER A 137 11.11 -5.90 7.88
CA SER A 137 12.14 -5.15 7.15
C SER A 137 12.81 -4.15 8.07
N VAL A 138 14.15 -4.18 8.13
CA VAL A 138 14.95 -3.23 8.90
C VAL A 138 15.42 -2.11 7.99
N ARG A 139 15.26 -0.86 8.46
CA ARG A 139 15.66 0.34 7.73
C ARG A 139 16.49 1.24 8.61
N GLN A 140 17.54 1.81 8.05
CA GLN A 140 18.41 2.78 8.72
C GLN A 140 18.29 4.13 8.05
N TYR A 141 18.63 5.17 8.81
CA TYR A 141 18.76 6.51 8.23
C TYR A 141 19.95 6.52 7.28
N ILE A 142 19.70 6.74 6.00
CA ILE A 142 20.77 6.96 5.03
C ILE A 142 21.08 8.45 5.12
N ALA A 143 22.18 8.79 5.78
CA ALA A 143 22.72 10.13 5.68
C ALA A 143 22.93 10.42 4.19
N ALA A 144 22.29 11.47 3.69
CA ALA A 144 22.55 11.96 2.35
C ALA A 144 23.94 12.60 2.34
N THR A 145 25.01 11.79 2.44
CA THR A 145 26.28 12.20 1.87
C THR A 145 26.06 12.32 0.37
N PRO A 146 26.31 13.50 -0.24
CA PRO A 146 26.28 13.62 -1.69
C PRO A 146 27.43 12.78 -2.24
N GLN A 147 27.18 11.51 -2.50
CA GLN A 147 28.09 10.68 -3.26
C GLN A 147 27.70 10.79 -4.73
N PRO A 148 28.65 11.11 -5.63
CA PRO A 148 28.38 11.24 -7.04
C PRO A 148 28.02 9.88 -7.65
N SER A 149 27.25 9.96 -8.72
CA SER A 149 26.78 8.90 -9.60
C SER A 149 27.71 7.70 -9.83
N ASN A 150 27.12 6.50 -9.70
CA ASN A 150 27.25 5.26 -10.50
C ASN A 150 28.64 4.74 -10.94
N PRO A 151 28.78 3.40 -11.00
CA PRO A 151 29.06 2.79 -12.28
C PRO A 151 27.77 2.17 -12.83
N SER A 152 27.36 2.71 -13.97
CA SER A 152 26.48 2.06 -14.91
C SER A 152 26.86 0.59 -15.04
N THR A 153 26.00 -0.32 -14.60
CA THR A 153 25.96 -1.64 -15.22
C THR A 153 25.53 -1.39 -16.66
N GLN A 154 26.51 -1.26 -17.55
CA GLN A 154 26.26 -1.39 -18.98
C GLN A 154 25.71 -2.81 -19.16
N PHE A 155 24.39 -2.95 -19.19
CA PHE A 155 23.81 -4.03 -19.96
C PHE A 155 24.35 -3.83 -21.37
N LYS A 156 25.27 -4.72 -21.80
CA LYS A 156 25.59 -4.86 -23.21
C LYS A 156 24.24 -5.07 -23.89
N LEU A 157 23.79 -4.05 -24.62
CA LEU A 157 22.74 -4.20 -25.60
C LEU A 157 23.18 -5.35 -26.50
N ILE A 158 22.30 -6.34 -26.60
CA ILE A 158 22.35 -7.42 -27.58
C ILE A 158 22.70 -6.79 -28.94
N PRO A 159 23.59 -7.39 -29.77
CA PRO A 159 23.82 -6.88 -31.11
C PRO A 159 22.48 -6.78 -31.84
N GLN A 160 22.19 -5.61 -32.40
CA GLN A 160 21.06 -5.45 -33.32
C GLN A 160 21.21 -6.47 -34.44
N PHE A 161 20.25 -7.38 -34.54
CA PHE A 161 20.08 -8.17 -35.74
C PHE A 161 19.51 -7.23 -36.80
N ASN A 162 20.34 -6.83 -37.77
CA ASN A 162 19.89 -6.12 -38.95
C ASN A 162 19.01 -7.07 -39.79
N SER A 163 17.71 -7.03 -39.55
CA SER A 163 16.74 -7.59 -40.49
C SER A 163 16.67 -6.67 -41.73
N PRO A 164 16.90 -7.16 -42.95
CA PRO A 164 16.74 -6.35 -44.15
C PRO A 164 15.29 -5.90 -44.28
N ALA A 165 15.09 -4.59 -44.49
CA ALA A 165 13.78 -4.01 -44.75
C ALA A 165 13.22 -4.57 -46.07
N PRO A 166 11.93 -4.96 -46.14
CA PRO A 166 11.32 -5.33 -47.40
C PRO A 166 11.18 -4.09 -48.27
N GLN A 167 11.84 -4.12 -49.43
CA GLN A 167 11.61 -3.12 -50.48
C GLN A 167 10.21 -3.33 -51.05
N ILE A 168 9.40 -2.28 -51.03
CA ILE A 168 8.08 -2.24 -51.67
C ILE A 168 8.31 -2.18 -53.20
N PRO A 169 7.91 -3.20 -53.99
CA PRO A 169 7.87 -3.05 -55.43
C PRO A 169 6.63 -2.25 -55.81
N ASN A 170 6.83 -1.28 -56.71
CA ASN A 170 5.78 -0.44 -57.27
C ASN A 170 4.55 -1.23 -57.74
N ALA A 171 3.38 -0.63 -57.51
CA ALA A 171 2.12 -1.02 -58.10
C ALA A 171 2.22 -1.02 -59.62
N ASN A 172 2.18 -2.20 -60.24
CA ASN A 172 1.55 -2.52 -61.52
C ASN A 172 1.98 -3.92 -61.97
N ASN A 173 1.22 -4.95 -61.59
CA ASN A 173 0.64 -5.93 -62.52
C ASN A 173 0.03 -7.12 -61.77
N VAL A 174 -1.18 -7.45 -62.22
CA VAL A 174 -2.05 -8.56 -61.85
C VAL A 174 -1.43 -9.91 -62.24
N MET A 175 -1.58 -10.96 -61.43
CA MET A 175 -1.81 -12.32 -61.94
C MET A 175 -2.41 -13.22 -60.83
N HIS A 176 -3.51 -13.89 -61.17
CA HIS A 176 -4.22 -14.90 -60.40
C HIS A 176 -3.35 -16.15 -60.13
N MET A 177 -3.62 -16.86 -59.03
CA MET A 177 -3.37 -18.31 -58.94
C MET A 177 -4.37 -19.00 -57.99
N PRO A 178 -4.81 -20.23 -58.30
CA PRO A 178 -6.05 -20.81 -57.80
C PRO A 178 -5.88 -21.66 -56.55
N THR A 179 -6.93 -21.68 -55.75
CA THR A 179 -7.20 -22.60 -54.63
C THR A 179 -7.37 -24.03 -55.15
N GLN A 180 -6.71 -25.03 -54.53
CA GLN A 180 -7.21 -26.40 -54.21
C GLN A 180 -6.18 -27.11 -53.29
N GLN A 181 -6.54 -27.37 -52.03
CA GLN A 181 -6.97 -28.65 -51.44
C GLN A 181 -5.83 -29.60 -51.06
N PHE A 182 -5.57 -29.72 -49.74
CA PHE A 182 -5.34 -31.00 -49.02
C PHE A 182 -5.23 -30.68 -47.51
N TYR A 183 -6.31 -30.89 -46.76
CA TYR A 183 -6.28 -31.05 -45.30
C TYR A 183 -6.59 -32.51 -45.02
N GLU A 184 -5.63 -33.24 -44.44
CA GLU A 184 -5.81 -34.60 -43.98
C GLU A 184 -6.25 -34.61 -42.51
N GLN A 185 -7.09 -35.58 -42.20
CA GLN A 185 -8.08 -35.61 -41.12
C GLN A 185 -7.47 -36.01 -39.77
N LEU A 186 -7.90 -35.33 -38.69
CA LEU A 186 -7.76 -35.81 -37.30
C LEU A 186 -9.10 -36.39 -36.82
N PRO A 187 -9.10 -37.48 -36.03
CA PRO A 187 -10.32 -38.17 -35.60
C PRO A 187 -11.09 -37.39 -34.52
N PRO A 188 -12.43 -37.57 -34.43
CA PRO A 188 -13.30 -36.80 -33.55
C PRO A 188 -13.22 -37.28 -32.09
N GLN A 189 -13.10 -36.32 -31.16
CA GLN A 189 -13.31 -36.52 -29.72
C GLN A 189 -14.83 -36.46 -29.41
N PRO A 190 -15.36 -37.26 -28.45
CA PRO A 190 -16.76 -37.18 -28.05
C PRO A 190 -17.07 -35.85 -27.35
N GLN A 191 -18.07 -35.13 -27.85
CA GLN A 191 -18.60 -33.91 -27.23
C GLN A 191 -19.46 -34.28 -26.01
N GLN A 192 -19.10 -33.77 -24.83
CA GLN A 192 -20.03 -33.61 -23.71
C GLN A 192 -20.64 -32.20 -23.81
N GLU A 193 -21.96 -32.11 -23.88
CA GLU A 193 -22.69 -30.84 -23.87
C GLU A 193 -22.53 -30.14 -22.51
N PRO A 194 -22.14 -28.85 -22.49
CA PRO A 194 -22.22 -28.05 -21.28
C PRO A 194 -23.69 -27.66 -21.00
N PRO A 195 -24.10 -27.59 -19.73
CA PRO A 195 -25.45 -27.16 -19.35
C PRO A 195 -25.68 -25.67 -19.68
N GLU A 196 -26.89 -25.35 -20.13
CA GLU A 196 -27.34 -23.98 -20.38
C GLU A 196 -27.43 -23.18 -19.08
N ASP A 197 -26.60 -22.13 -18.96
CA ASP A 197 -26.75 -21.10 -17.93
C ASP A 197 -27.68 -19.98 -18.45
N PRO A 198 -28.78 -19.67 -17.75
CA PRO A 198 -29.71 -18.61 -18.16
C PRO A 198 -29.26 -17.28 -17.55
N TYR A 199 -28.27 -16.63 -18.16
CA TYR A 199 -27.96 -15.24 -17.82
C TYR A 199 -27.64 -14.42 -19.07
N ASP A 200 -28.64 -13.69 -19.55
CA ASP A 200 -28.52 -12.67 -20.59
C ASP A 200 -28.18 -11.32 -19.92
N PRO A 201 -26.96 -10.79 -20.07
CA PRO A 201 -26.55 -9.55 -19.42
C PRO A 201 -27.09 -8.28 -20.12
N ASN A 202 -27.92 -8.40 -21.16
CA ASN A 202 -28.44 -7.24 -21.89
C ASN A 202 -29.87 -6.83 -21.49
N ASN A 203 -30.49 -7.48 -20.50
CA ASN A 203 -31.90 -7.25 -20.17
C ASN A 203 -32.18 -6.57 -18.81
N ASP A 204 -31.17 -6.02 -18.13
CA ASP A 204 -31.33 -5.33 -16.83
C ASP A 204 -30.79 -3.88 -16.78
N PHE A 205 -30.74 -3.20 -17.93
CA PHE A 205 -30.67 -1.73 -17.94
C PHE A 205 -32.08 -1.15 -17.92
N GLY A 206 -32.73 -1.30 -16.77
CA GLY A 206 -33.94 -0.56 -16.43
C GLY A 206 -33.68 0.95 -16.52
N ASN A 207 -34.19 1.55 -17.58
CA ASN A 207 -34.72 2.91 -17.71
C ASN A 207 -34.42 3.89 -16.53
N PHE A 208 -33.18 4.36 -16.41
CA PHE A 208 -32.87 5.56 -15.64
C PHE A 208 -33.16 6.79 -16.51
N SER A 209 -34.38 7.32 -16.42
CA SER A 209 -34.66 8.66 -16.94
C SER A 209 -33.97 9.68 -16.03
N MET A 210 -32.80 10.15 -16.43
CA MET A 210 -32.18 11.33 -15.83
C MET A 210 -33.11 12.52 -16.09
N ASP A 211 -33.56 13.19 -15.02
CA ASP A 211 -34.29 14.45 -15.14
C ASP A 211 -33.33 15.50 -15.75
N PRO A 212 -33.63 16.04 -16.95
CA PRO A 212 -32.78 17.03 -17.60
C PRO A 212 -32.69 18.36 -16.83
N ASN A 213 -33.50 18.54 -15.77
CA ASN A 213 -33.44 19.71 -14.88
C ASN A 213 -32.72 19.47 -13.54
N TYR A 214 -32.12 18.30 -13.30
CA TYR A 214 -31.33 18.10 -12.09
C TYR A 214 -29.99 18.84 -12.16
N ASN A 215 -29.91 19.99 -11.49
CA ASN A 215 -28.68 20.75 -11.31
C ASN A 215 -28.10 20.48 -9.90
N PRO A 216 -26.96 19.78 -9.77
CA PRO A 216 -26.37 19.43 -8.47
C PRO A 216 -25.87 20.62 -7.63
N PHE A 217 -25.98 21.85 -8.16
CA PHE A 217 -25.49 23.07 -7.51
C PHE A 217 -26.58 23.86 -6.77
N ASP A 218 -27.86 23.50 -6.90
CA ASP A 218 -28.96 24.20 -6.22
C ASP A 218 -29.19 23.71 -4.77
N GLU A 219 -28.44 22.71 -4.31
CA GLU A 219 -28.52 22.17 -2.94
C GLU A 219 -27.49 22.79 -1.97
N TYR A 220 -26.97 23.98 -2.30
CA TYR A 220 -26.12 24.76 -1.39
C TYR A 220 -26.98 25.79 -0.64
N ASP A 221 -27.43 25.46 0.56
CA ASP A 221 -28.08 26.41 1.48
C ASP A 221 -27.00 27.28 2.17
N PRO A 222 -26.87 28.56 1.81
CA PRO A 222 -25.82 29.43 2.37
C PRO A 222 -26.18 29.99 3.75
N TYR A 223 -27.33 29.63 4.35
CA TYR A 223 -27.80 30.23 5.61
C TYR A 223 -27.64 29.34 6.86
N SER A 224 -27.04 28.16 6.75
CA SER A 224 -26.89 27.25 7.90
C SER A 224 -25.69 27.58 8.85
N LEU A 225 -25.05 28.74 8.70
CA LEU A 225 -23.82 29.10 9.42
C LEU A 225 -23.96 30.22 10.47
N GLU A 226 -25.16 30.52 10.95
CA GLU A 226 -25.33 31.37 12.13
C GLU A 226 -25.90 30.59 13.31
N GLN A 227 -24.99 29.99 14.10
CA GLN A 227 -25.25 29.78 15.53
C GLN A 227 -23.95 29.67 16.36
N THR A 228 -23.64 30.81 16.99
CA THR A 228 -23.16 31.00 18.37
C THR A 228 -21.77 30.52 18.80
N PHE A 229 -20.84 31.48 18.92
CA PHE A 229 -19.99 31.65 20.11
C PHE A 229 -19.73 33.14 20.38
N PRO A 230 -20.09 33.69 21.55
CA PRO A 230 -19.63 35.01 21.98
C PRO A 230 -18.29 34.86 22.71
N ILE A 231 -17.23 35.52 22.22
CA ILE A 231 -16.02 35.74 23.03
C ILE A 231 -16.01 37.21 23.46
N SER A 232 -16.28 37.37 24.75
CA SER A 232 -16.21 38.61 25.50
C SER A 232 -14.76 39.11 25.60
N SER A 233 -14.58 40.39 25.31
CA SER A 233 -13.39 41.18 25.56
C SER A 233 -13.42 41.78 26.98
N LYS A 234 -12.35 41.54 27.76
CA LYS A 234 -11.79 42.43 28.80
C LYS A 234 -10.29 42.09 28.89
N ALA A 235 -9.36 42.98 28.50
CA ALA A 235 -8.93 44.23 29.13
C ALA A 235 -8.07 44.02 30.39
N GLN A 236 -6.78 44.36 30.23
CA GLN A 236 -5.84 45.00 31.16
C GLN A 236 -5.89 44.65 32.66
N GLU A 237 -4.78 44.09 33.16
CA GLU A 237 -3.80 44.79 34.03
C GLU A 237 -2.45 44.06 34.00
#